data_AF-A0AAV7D229-F1
#
_entry.id   AF-A0AAV7D229-F1
#
_cell.length_a   1.000
_cell.length_b   1.000
_cell.length_c   1.000
_cell.angle_alpha   90.00
_cell.angle_beta   90.00
_cell.angle_gamma   90.00
#
_symmetry.space_group_name_H-M   'P 1'
#
loop_
_entity.id
_entity.type
_entity.pdbx_description
1 polymer ?
#
loop_
_entity_poly.entity_id
_entity_poly.type
_entity_poly.pdbx_seq_one_letter_code
_entity_poly.pdbx_strand_id
1 'polypeptide(L)'
;MRPSRVTLDGLLFAMITIINLQRADQWRGPGTTPNLEDIVIGRCYDYIETVNPSVGKKNCTAIWEAFQGAFISKDPCSVFPSDYERYINLTLHDIPMNKSLFWENNKQLVHRLSDRGKRYMALGDTLMGWLADNLHFCGSSSNSGFDYNSCPTSSECESNAQESFWRSASVTYAKHSSGEIQIMLNGSTPGGGFPMPRAVRILQCVDFPGNPECTTNSGSGFTSVWMTMIPVWITIMNNYGNMND
;
A
#
# COMPACT_ATOMS: atom_id res chain seq x y z
N MET A 1 -28.47 27.05 52.26
CA MET A 1 -27.89 26.40 51.07
C MET A 1 -26.53 25.84 51.45
N ARG A 2 -26.36 24.51 51.49
CA ARG A 2 -25.05 23.88 51.78
C ARG A 2 -24.28 23.77 50.46
N PRO A 3 -23.00 24.14 50.42
CA PRO A 3 -22.19 23.93 49.22
C PRO A 3 -21.91 22.43 49.09
N SER A 4 -22.24 21.87 47.92
CA SER A 4 -21.90 20.49 47.58
C SER A 4 -20.38 20.35 47.60
N ARG A 5 -19.84 19.56 48.54
CA ARG A 5 -18.42 19.20 48.55
C ARG A 5 -18.17 18.24 47.40
N VAL A 6 -17.44 18.70 46.38
CA VAL A 6 -16.83 17.81 45.38
C VAL A 6 -15.75 17.00 46.11
N THR A 7 -15.87 15.67 46.09
CA THR A 7 -14.89 14.78 46.71
C THR A 7 -13.67 14.64 45.80
N LEU A 8 -12.48 14.46 46.41
CA LEU A 8 -11.23 14.23 45.68
C LEU A 8 -11.35 13.01 44.76
N ASP A 9 -12.08 11.97 45.18
CA ASP A 9 -12.38 10.79 44.38
C ASP A 9 -13.25 11.11 43.17
N GLY A 10 -14.21 12.03 43.29
CA GLY A 10 -15.02 12.50 42.17
C GLY A 10 -14.18 13.26 41.13
N LEU A 11 -13.18 14.05 41.57
CA LEU A 11 -12.21 14.69 40.69
C LEU A 11 -11.26 13.68 40.04
N LEU A 12 -10.81 12.66 40.79
CA LEU A 12 -9.93 11.62 40.26
C LEU A 12 -10.64 10.76 39.21
N PHE A 13 -11.89 10.37 39.47
CA PHE A 13 -12.73 9.68 38.48
C PHE A 13 -12.98 10.55 37.26
N ALA A 14 -13.30 11.84 37.42
CA ALA A 14 -13.46 12.76 36.30
C ALA A 14 -12.16 12.88 35.48
N MET A 15 -11.00 13.00 36.13
CA MET A 15 -9.69 13.06 35.47
C MET A 15 -9.35 11.74 34.76
N ILE A 16 -9.59 10.58 35.37
CA ILE A 16 -9.39 9.27 34.71
C ILE A 16 -10.34 9.13 33.52
N THR A 17 -11.57 9.60 33.62
CA THR A 17 -12.54 9.59 32.51
C THR A 17 -12.08 10.53 31.39
N ILE A 18 -11.59 11.73 31.71
CA ILE A 18 -11.01 12.69 30.75
C ILE A 18 -9.74 12.14 30.09
N ILE A 19 -8.85 11.50 30.84
CA ILE A 19 -7.63 10.86 30.33
C ILE A 19 -7.99 9.71 29.35
N ASN A 20 -9.02 8.93 29.64
CA ASN A 20 -9.48 7.85 28.74
C ASN A 20 -10.23 8.38 27.51
N LEU A 21 -10.92 9.54 27.60
CA LEU A 21 -11.56 10.21 26.46
C LEU A 21 -10.58 10.95 25.54
N GLN A 22 -9.35 11.23 26.02
CA GLN A 22 -8.31 11.96 25.28
C GLN A 22 -7.19 11.08 24.72
N ARG A 23 -7.39 9.76 24.60
CA ARG A 23 -6.55 8.99 23.67
C ARG A 23 -7.00 9.33 22.26
N ALA A 24 -6.40 10.39 21.69
CA ALA A 24 -6.10 10.34 20.27
C ALA A 24 -5.40 8.99 20.05
N ASP A 25 -5.97 8.13 19.22
CA ASP A 25 -5.50 6.75 19.06
C ASP A 25 -4.01 6.77 18.75
N GLN A 26 -3.19 6.45 19.76
CA GLN A 26 -1.75 6.45 19.61
C GLN A 26 -1.37 5.15 18.92
N TRP A 27 -1.21 5.21 17.60
CA TRP A 27 -0.87 4.06 16.78
C TRP A 27 0.61 3.71 16.91
N ARG A 28 0.97 2.47 16.58
CA ARG A 28 2.37 2.02 16.61
C ARG A 28 3.18 2.37 15.36
N GLY A 29 2.50 2.76 14.28
CA GLY A 29 3.14 3.13 13.02
C GLY A 29 3.63 4.58 13.00
N PRO A 30 4.59 4.90 12.12
CA PRO A 30 5.02 6.29 11.93
C PRO A 30 3.84 7.15 11.47
N GLY A 31 3.79 8.40 11.94
CA GLY A 31 2.82 9.37 11.49
C GLY A 31 2.98 9.75 10.02
N THR A 32 2.03 10.53 9.53
CA THR A 32 2.01 11.04 8.16
C THR A 32 3.29 11.79 7.83
N THR A 33 3.81 11.58 6.62
CA THR A 33 5.01 12.27 6.14
C THR A 33 4.79 13.79 6.11
N PRO A 34 5.69 14.61 6.70
CA PRO A 34 5.60 16.06 6.62
C PRO A 34 5.60 16.56 5.17
N ASN A 35 4.82 17.61 4.88
CA ASN A 35 4.67 18.18 3.53
C ASN A 35 4.17 17.16 2.48
N LEU A 36 3.30 16.23 2.90
CA LEU A 36 2.78 15.17 2.03
C LEU A 36 2.21 15.70 0.70
N GLU A 37 1.45 16.80 0.75
CA GLU A 37 0.89 17.47 -0.42
C GLU A 37 1.97 17.89 -1.42
N ASP A 38 2.94 18.68 -0.96
CA ASP A 38 4.03 19.19 -1.79
C ASP A 38 4.85 18.05 -2.40
N ILE A 39 5.10 16.99 -1.63
CA ILE A 39 5.83 15.81 -2.10
C ILE A 39 5.04 15.10 -3.20
N VAL A 40 3.75 14.83 -3.00
CA VAL A 40 2.92 14.12 -3.99
C VAL A 40 2.76 14.95 -5.26
N ILE A 41 2.47 16.24 -5.14
CA ILE A 41 2.34 17.14 -6.29
C ILE A 41 3.68 17.27 -7.03
N GLY A 42 4.79 17.46 -6.30
CA GLY A 42 6.13 17.55 -6.87
C GLY A 42 6.52 16.27 -7.62
N ARG A 43 6.27 15.09 -7.03
CA ARG A 43 6.50 13.79 -7.67
C ARG A 43 5.64 13.59 -8.90
N CYS A 44 4.40 14.09 -8.90
CA CYS A 44 3.52 14.02 -10.07
C CYS A 44 4.09 14.79 -11.25
N TYR A 45 4.49 16.04 -11.03
CA TYR A 45 5.13 16.84 -12.10
C TYR A 45 6.46 16.24 -12.55
N ASP A 46 7.32 15.81 -11.63
CA ASP A 46 8.56 15.13 -11.98
C ASP A 46 8.29 13.88 -12.83
N TYR A 47 7.29 13.09 -12.47
CA TYR A 47 6.98 11.87 -13.19
C TYR A 47 6.50 12.14 -14.63
N ILE A 48 5.53 13.05 -14.81
CA ILE A 48 4.93 13.31 -16.12
C ILE A 48 5.82 14.15 -17.04
N GLU A 49 6.79 14.89 -16.50
CA GLU A 49 7.68 15.75 -17.31
C GLU A 49 9.07 15.14 -17.51
N THR A 50 9.60 14.36 -16.55
CA THR A 50 11.01 13.90 -16.57
C THR A 50 11.15 12.38 -16.58
N VAL A 51 10.36 11.66 -15.78
CA VAL A 51 10.52 10.20 -15.61
C VAL A 51 9.88 9.44 -16.76
N ASN A 52 8.62 9.73 -17.05
CA ASN A 52 7.87 9.08 -18.11
C ASN A 52 6.93 10.06 -18.84
N PRO A 53 7.47 10.90 -19.74
CA PRO A 53 6.67 11.86 -20.51
C PRO A 53 5.59 11.23 -21.40
N SER A 54 5.69 9.93 -21.69
CA SER A 54 4.71 9.22 -22.53
C SER A 54 3.34 9.07 -21.87
N VAL A 55 3.25 9.21 -20.54
CA VAL A 55 1.97 9.22 -19.80
C VAL A 55 1.12 10.44 -20.17
N GLY A 56 1.74 11.49 -20.70
CA GLY A 56 1.05 12.71 -21.10
C GLY A 56 0.58 13.54 -19.90
N LYS A 57 -0.19 14.58 -20.21
CA LYS A 57 -0.65 15.54 -19.20
C LYS A 57 -1.63 14.90 -18.23
N LYS A 58 -1.35 15.04 -16.94
CA LYS A 58 -2.23 14.66 -15.84
C LYS A 58 -2.48 15.88 -14.96
N ASN A 59 -3.67 15.97 -14.35
CA ASN A 59 -3.97 17.03 -13.40
C ASN A 59 -3.47 16.62 -12.01
N CYS A 60 -2.27 17.07 -11.64
CA CYS A 60 -1.63 16.71 -10.37
C CYS A 60 -2.43 17.19 -9.15
N THR A 61 -3.10 18.33 -9.21
CA THR A 61 -3.99 18.81 -8.14
C THR A 61 -5.18 17.87 -7.95
N ALA A 62 -5.85 17.47 -9.05
CA ALA A 62 -6.98 16.54 -8.97
C ALA A 62 -6.56 15.15 -8.49
N ILE A 63 -5.34 14.70 -8.86
CA ILE A 63 -4.77 13.44 -8.34
C ILE A 63 -4.55 13.55 -6.83
N TRP A 64 -3.97 14.65 -6.36
CA TRP A 64 -3.77 14.90 -4.93
C TRP A 64 -5.09 14.93 -4.16
N GLU A 65 -6.09 15.67 -4.65
CA GLU A 65 -7.44 15.72 -4.05
C GLU A 65 -8.07 14.33 -3.96
N ALA A 66 -7.95 13.51 -5.01
CA ALA A 66 -8.45 12.14 -5.01
C ALA A 66 -7.66 11.23 -4.05
N PHE A 67 -6.35 11.44 -3.93
CA PHE A 67 -5.48 10.69 -3.01
C PHE A 67 -5.85 10.97 -1.56
N GLN A 68 -5.86 12.24 -1.13
CA GLN A 68 -6.20 12.59 0.25
C GLN A 68 -7.67 12.29 0.58
N GLY A 69 -8.57 12.50 -0.37
CA GLY A 69 -10.01 12.29 -0.20
C GLY A 69 -10.38 10.81 0.07
N ALA A 70 -9.47 9.88 -0.22
CA ALA A 70 -9.69 8.47 0.07
C ALA A 70 -9.66 8.15 1.57
N PHE A 71 -8.91 8.91 2.39
CA PHE A 71 -8.68 8.59 3.80
C PHE A 71 -8.88 9.75 4.77
N ILE A 72 -8.89 11.00 4.31
CA ILE A 72 -9.18 12.16 5.14
C ILE A 72 -10.65 12.13 5.60
N SER A 73 -10.90 12.54 6.85
CA SER A 73 -12.24 12.55 7.48
C SER A 73 -12.91 11.17 7.55
N LYS A 74 -12.11 10.10 7.55
CA LYS A 74 -12.56 8.72 7.79
C LYS A 74 -11.92 8.18 9.06
N ASP A 75 -12.56 7.19 9.65
CA ASP A 75 -11.94 6.39 10.69
C ASP A 75 -10.65 5.74 10.13
N PRO A 76 -9.49 5.88 10.80
CA PRO A 76 -8.20 5.38 10.28
C PRO A 76 -8.15 3.87 10.03
N CYS A 77 -9.09 3.10 10.60
CA CYS A 77 -9.24 1.67 10.40
C CYS A 77 -10.47 1.29 9.55
N SER A 78 -11.10 2.26 8.88
CA SER A 78 -12.24 2.07 7.99
C SER A 78 -12.00 2.70 6.61
N VAL A 79 -10.81 2.46 6.06
CA VAL A 79 -10.43 2.84 4.70
C VAL A 79 -10.33 1.59 3.85
N PHE A 80 -10.98 1.57 2.69
CA PHE A 80 -11.08 0.39 1.83
C PHE A 80 -10.43 0.63 0.45
N PRO A 81 -10.02 -0.43 -0.28
CA PRO A 81 -9.41 -0.27 -1.61
C PRO A 81 -10.28 0.50 -2.62
N SER A 82 -11.61 0.39 -2.48
CA SER A 82 -12.60 1.12 -3.30
C SER A 82 -12.54 2.63 -3.10
N ASP A 83 -12.09 3.10 -1.94
CA ASP A 83 -11.96 4.54 -1.67
C ASP A 83 -10.91 5.20 -2.56
N TYR A 84 -9.95 4.42 -3.06
CA TYR A 84 -8.91 4.89 -3.96
C TYR A 84 -9.28 4.78 -5.45
N GLU A 85 -10.49 4.34 -5.81
CA GLU A 85 -10.89 4.14 -7.21
C GLU A 85 -10.68 5.41 -8.06
N ARG A 86 -11.07 6.58 -7.54
CA ARG A 86 -10.86 7.86 -8.24
C ARG A 86 -9.38 8.17 -8.44
N TYR A 87 -8.55 7.93 -7.44
CA TYR A 87 -7.10 8.11 -7.53
C TYR A 87 -6.49 7.19 -8.59
N ILE A 88 -6.87 5.91 -8.57
CA ILE A 88 -6.42 4.91 -9.54
C ILE A 88 -6.79 5.34 -10.96
N ASN A 89 -8.04 5.73 -11.20
CA ASN A 89 -8.49 6.15 -12.53
C ASN A 89 -7.72 7.37 -13.07
N LEU A 90 -7.37 8.33 -12.21
CA LEU A 90 -6.61 9.51 -12.62
C LEU A 90 -5.14 9.18 -12.93
N THR A 91 -4.55 8.25 -12.19
CA THR A 91 -3.12 7.90 -12.28
C THR A 91 -2.82 6.75 -13.23
N LEU A 92 -3.83 6.00 -13.67
CA LEU A 92 -3.68 4.90 -14.60
C LEU A 92 -3.07 5.35 -15.94
N HIS A 93 -2.13 4.55 -16.44
CA HIS A 93 -1.50 4.66 -17.74
C HIS A 93 -1.02 3.26 -18.18
N ASP A 94 -0.63 3.14 -19.45
CA ASP A 94 -0.17 1.86 -19.99
C ASP A 94 1.12 1.38 -19.31
N ILE A 95 1.16 0.08 -19.00
CA ILE A 95 2.37 -0.63 -18.57
C ILE A 95 2.91 -1.35 -19.82
N PRO A 96 4.14 -1.07 -20.25
CA PRO A 96 4.69 -1.71 -21.44
C PRO A 96 4.71 -3.23 -21.33
N MET A 97 4.34 -3.91 -22.42
CA MET A 97 4.39 -5.37 -22.51
C MET A 97 5.79 -5.91 -22.15
N ASN A 98 5.85 -7.04 -21.45
CA ASN A 98 7.08 -7.71 -20.99
C ASN A 98 7.95 -6.89 -20.01
N LYS A 99 7.45 -5.77 -19.46
CA LYS A 99 8.21 -4.94 -18.50
C LYS A 99 7.74 -5.05 -17.06
N SER A 100 6.60 -5.68 -16.78
CA SER A 100 6.08 -5.81 -15.43
C SER A 100 7.05 -6.59 -14.53
N LEU A 101 7.43 -5.98 -13.41
CA LEU A 101 8.30 -6.57 -12.40
C LEU A 101 7.62 -6.55 -11.03
N PHE A 102 7.22 -7.73 -10.58
CA PHE A 102 6.71 -7.95 -9.23
C PHE A 102 7.83 -8.34 -8.28
N TRP A 103 7.63 -8.12 -6.99
CA TRP A 103 8.71 -8.33 -6.05
C TRP A 103 8.27 -8.48 -4.59
N GLU A 104 9.06 -9.21 -3.81
CA GLU A 104 8.83 -9.42 -2.38
C GLU A 104 10.15 -9.27 -1.61
N ASN A 105 10.13 -8.50 -0.52
CA ASN A 105 11.25 -8.39 0.44
C ASN A 105 12.60 -7.90 -0.15
N ASN A 106 12.59 -7.16 -1.26
CA ASN A 106 13.81 -6.73 -1.98
C ASN A 106 13.66 -5.38 -2.72
N LYS A 107 12.77 -4.51 -2.24
CA LYS A 107 12.45 -3.19 -2.82
C LYS A 107 13.64 -2.41 -3.39
N GLN A 108 14.71 -2.27 -2.59
CA GLN A 108 15.89 -1.49 -2.98
C GLN A 108 16.61 -2.08 -4.19
N LEU A 109 16.67 -3.42 -4.29
CA LEU A 109 17.25 -4.09 -5.44
C LEU A 109 16.35 -3.92 -6.67
N VAL A 110 15.04 -4.00 -6.48
CA VAL A 110 14.05 -3.80 -7.55
C VAL A 110 14.15 -2.39 -8.12
N HIS A 111 14.20 -1.35 -7.30
CA HIS A 111 14.34 0.04 -7.78
C HIS A 111 15.64 0.25 -8.57
N ARG A 112 16.74 -0.40 -8.15
CA ARG A 112 17.99 -0.37 -8.91
C ARG A 112 17.87 -1.14 -10.22
N LEU A 113 17.18 -2.29 -10.21
CA LEU A 113 16.99 -3.11 -11.41
C LEU A 113 16.05 -2.43 -12.41
N SER A 114 14.94 -1.86 -11.97
CA SER A 114 13.94 -1.25 -12.84
C SER A 114 14.48 0.00 -13.54
N ASP A 115 15.41 0.71 -12.89
CA ASP A 115 15.99 1.96 -13.37
C ASP A 115 14.90 2.98 -13.72
N ARG A 116 14.01 3.24 -12.75
CA ARG A 116 12.88 4.19 -12.88
C ARG A 116 11.98 3.89 -14.10
N GLY A 117 11.58 2.63 -14.26
CA GLY A 117 10.72 2.22 -15.38
C GLY A 117 11.44 1.96 -16.72
N LYS A 118 12.74 2.26 -16.84
CA LYS A 118 13.46 2.14 -18.12
C LYS A 118 13.68 0.69 -18.53
N ARG A 119 14.17 -0.15 -17.61
CA ARG A 119 14.46 -1.57 -17.87
C ARG A 119 13.23 -2.43 -17.61
N TYR A 120 12.69 -2.31 -16.41
CA TYR A 120 11.44 -2.89 -15.98
C TYR A 120 10.60 -1.82 -15.33
N MET A 121 9.30 -2.04 -15.20
CA MET A 121 8.38 -1.16 -14.52
C MET A 121 7.75 -1.94 -13.38
N ALA A 122 8.26 -1.78 -12.16
CA ALA A 122 7.60 -2.29 -10.97
C ALA A 122 6.42 -1.39 -10.59
N LEU A 123 5.57 -1.83 -9.66
CA LEU A 123 4.44 -1.01 -9.17
C LEU A 123 4.89 0.39 -8.73
N GLY A 124 6.00 0.49 -7.99
CA GLY A 124 6.58 1.77 -7.55
C GLY A 124 7.11 2.65 -8.68
N ASP A 125 7.33 2.10 -9.88
CA ASP A 125 7.75 2.85 -11.07
C ASP A 125 6.58 3.31 -11.94
N THR A 126 5.34 2.94 -11.62
CA THR A 126 4.13 3.48 -12.26
C THR A 126 3.75 4.82 -11.62
N LEU A 127 2.97 5.67 -12.29
CA LEU A 127 2.51 6.93 -11.69
C LEU A 127 1.78 6.66 -10.37
N MET A 128 0.86 5.69 -10.34
CA MET A 128 0.08 5.41 -9.12
C MET A 128 0.97 4.99 -7.94
N GLY A 129 2.04 4.22 -8.17
CA GLY A 129 2.96 3.81 -7.10
C GLY A 129 4.00 4.88 -6.75
N TRP A 130 4.55 5.56 -7.75
CA TRP A 130 5.60 6.57 -7.63
C TRP A 130 5.23 7.69 -6.65
N LEU A 131 3.97 8.15 -6.72
CA LEU A 131 3.48 9.23 -5.87
C LEU A 131 3.49 8.87 -4.38
N ALA A 132 3.19 7.62 -4.03
CA ALA A 132 3.07 7.16 -2.65
C ALA A 132 4.32 6.41 -2.13
N ASP A 133 5.31 6.19 -2.99
CA ASP A 133 6.44 5.33 -2.67
C ASP A 133 7.28 5.85 -1.48
N ASN A 134 7.47 5.01 -0.46
CA ASN A 134 8.14 5.34 0.82
C ASN A 134 7.49 6.49 1.60
N LEU A 135 6.20 6.78 1.37
CA LEU A 135 5.44 7.74 2.18
C LEU A 135 4.60 7.02 3.23
N HIS A 136 4.31 7.71 4.32
CA HIS A 136 3.36 7.29 5.34
C HIS A 136 2.21 8.30 5.37
N PHE A 137 0.99 7.83 5.51
CA PHE A 137 -0.20 8.68 5.47
C PHE A 137 -1.39 8.01 6.17
N CYS A 138 -2.11 8.79 6.95
CA CYS A 138 -3.40 8.43 7.53
C CYS A 138 -4.16 9.70 7.93
N GLY A 139 -5.48 9.58 8.06
CA GLY A 139 -6.31 10.61 8.69
C GLY A 139 -6.25 10.51 10.21
N SER A 140 -6.69 11.56 10.91
CA SER A 140 -6.93 11.50 12.35
C SER A 140 -8.36 11.05 12.65
N SER A 141 -8.56 10.26 13.71
CA SER A 141 -9.90 9.98 14.26
C SER A 141 -10.51 11.19 14.96
N SER A 142 -9.67 12.16 15.37
CA SER A 142 -10.07 13.31 16.19
C SER A 142 -10.35 14.60 15.40
N ASN A 143 -9.81 14.71 14.19
CA ASN A 143 -9.94 15.90 13.36
C ASN A 143 -10.03 15.53 11.87
N SER A 144 -10.50 16.46 11.04
CA SER A 144 -10.66 16.26 9.59
C SER A 144 -9.33 16.36 8.81
N GLY A 145 -8.18 16.20 9.46
CA GLY A 145 -6.85 16.37 8.88
C GLY A 145 -6.00 15.10 8.96
N PHE A 146 -4.71 15.25 8.64
CA PHE A 146 -3.72 14.20 8.77
C PHE A 146 -3.34 13.95 10.23
N ASP A 147 -3.01 12.70 10.56
CA ASP A 147 -2.31 12.40 11.80
C ASP A 147 -0.79 12.35 11.54
N TYR A 148 -0.07 13.36 12.04
CA TYR A 148 1.39 13.45 11.93
C TYR A 148 2.13 12.74 13.07
N ASN A 149 1.43 12.31 14.12
CA ASN A 149 2.06 11.67 15.28
C ASN A 149 2.21 10.17 15.06
N SER A 150 1.15 9.52 14.59
CA SER A 150 1.12 8.06 14.44
C SER A 150 0.07 7.61 13.44
N CYS A 151 0.32 6.49 12.74
CA CYS A 151 -0.65 5.85 11.84
C CYS A 151 -0.86 4.37 12.17
N PRO A 152 -2.06 3.80 11.93
CA PRO A 152 -2.33 2.39 12.18
C PRO A 152 -1.39 1.49 11.40
N THR A 153 -0.82 0.47 12.06
CA THR A 153 -0.10 -0.61 11.39
C THR A 153 -1.06 -1.67 10.86
N SER A 154 -0.62 -2.47 9.89
CA SER A 154 -1.39 -3.62 9.37
C SER A 154 -1.74 -4.64 10.46
N SER A 155 -0.95 -4.71 11.54
CA SER A 155 -1.23 -5.56 12.70
C SER A 155 -2.31 -5.01 13.63
N GLU A 156 -2.60 -3.71 13.55
CA GLU A 156 -3.65 -3.04 14.33
C GLU A 156 -4.97 -3.04 13.58
N CYS A 157 -4.92 -2.75 12.28
CA CYS A 157 -6.07 -2.93 11.39
C CYS A 157 -5.64 -3.12 9.94
N GLU A 158 -6.26 -4.08 9.25
CA GLU A 158 -6.00 -4.34 7.83
C GLU A 158 -6.63 -3.28 6.91
N SER A 159 -7.76 -2.70 7.32
CA SER A 159 -8.50 -1.65 6.60
C SER A 159 -7.97 -0.25 6.91
N ASN A 160 -6.65 -0.09 6.92
CA ASN A 160 -6.01 1.22 7.07
C ASN A 160 -5.69 1.86 5.71
N ALA A 161 -5.40 3.17 5.72
CA ALA A 161 -5.17 3.96 4.51
C ALA A 161 -4.04 3.41 3.64
N GLN A 162 -2.93 2.98 4.25
CA GLN A 162 -1.73 2.53 3.54
C GLN A 162 -1.94 1.13 2.92
N GLU A 163 -2.50 0.19 3.69
CA GLU A 163 -2.79 -1.16 3.20
C GLU A 163 -3.85 -1.15 2.09
N SER A 164 -4.93 -0.39 2.27
CA SER A 164 -5.97 -0.26 1.26
C SER A 164 -5.49 0.40 -0.02
N PHE A 165 -4.59 1.39 0.09
CA PHE A 165 -3.93 2.00 -1.06
C PHE A 165 -3.13 0.98 -1.85
N TRP A 166 -2.18 0.29 -1.19
CA TRP A 166 -1.31 -0.65 -1.87
C TRP A 166 -2.08 -1.84 -2.41
N ARG A 167 -3.12 -2.33 -1.72
CA ARG A 167 -4.01 -3.37 -2.25
C ARG A 167 -4.71 -2.92 -3.54
N SER A 168 -5.24 -1.70 -3.58
CA SER A 168 -5.91 -1.15 -4.77
C SER A 168 -4.94 -0.98 -5.95
N ALA A 169 -3.76 -0.41 -5.69
CA ALA A 169 -2.72 -0.21 -6.70
C ALA A 169 -2.20 -1.55 -7.25
N SER A 170 -1.99 -2.54 -6.38
CA SER A 170 -1.45 -3.85 -6.75
C SER A 170 -2.42 -4.67 -7.60
N VAL A 171 -3.71 -4.72 -7.21
CA VAL A 171 -4.76 -5.36 -8.04
C VAL A 171 -4.85 -4.70 -9.42
N THR A 172 -4.77 -3.38 -9.47
CA THR A 172 -4.83 -2.65 -10.75
C THR A 172 -3.60 -2.96 -11.61
N TYR A 173 -2.41 -2.91 -11.02
CA TYR A 173 -1.16 -3.20 -11.70
C TYR A 173 -1.10 -4.62 -12.25
N ALA A 174 -1.58 -5.61 -11.49
CA ALA A 174 -1.69 -6.99 -11.97
C ALA A 174 -2.66 -7.12 -13.15
N LYS A 175 -3.83 -6.47 -13.08
CA LYS A 175 -4.82 -6.48 -14.19
C LYS A 175 -4.30 -5.85 -15.48
N HIS A 176 -3.44 -4.84 -15.37
CA HIS A 176 -2.90 -4.10 -16.51
C HIS A 176 -1.52 -4.58 -16.98
N SER A 177 -0.93 -5.56 -16.29
CA SER A 177 0.32 -6.20 -16.71
C SER A 177 0.08 -7.18 -17.86
N SER A 178 1.01 -7.25 -18.81
CA SER A 178 0.86 -8.10 -20.00
C SER A 178 2.18 -8.65 -20.53
N GLY A 179 2.11 -9.78 -21.23
CA GLY A 179 3.27 -10.49 -21.77
C GLY A 179 3.99 -11.34 -20.73
N GLU A 180 5.32 -11.38 -20.81
CA GLU A 180 6.17 -12.05 -19.83
C GLU A 180 6.25 -11.22 -18.54
N ILE A 181 5.97 -11.87 -17.40
CA ILE A 181 5.95 -11.22 -16.09
C ILE A 181 7.17 -11.67 -15.30
N GLN A 182 7.94 -10.71 -14.80
CA GLN A 182 9.11 -10.97 -13.97
C GLN A 182 8.73 -10.93 -12.49
N ILE A 183 9.25 -11.87 -11.70
CA ILE A 183 9.07 -11.89 -10.25
C ILE A 183 10.44 -11.98 -9.58
N MET A 184 10.77 -10.99 -8.76
CA MET A 184 11.99 -10.99 -7.97
C MET A 184 11.70 -11.31 -6.51
N LEU A 185 12.28 -12.41 -6.02
CA LEU A 185 12.11 -12.86 -4.65
C LEU A 185 13.42 -12.77 -3.87
N ASN A 186 13.32 -12.61 -2.55
CA ASN A 186 14.50 -12.61 -1.68
C ASN A 186 14.78 -14.01 -1.13
N GLY A 187 15.69 -14.74 -1.79
CA GLY A 187 16.10 -16.10 -1.40
C GLY A 187 16.81 -16.22 -0.05
N SER A 188 17.28 -15.11 0.53
CA SER A 188 17.88 -15.08 1.87
C SER A 188 16.84 -14.96 3.00
N THR A 189 15.55 -14.85 2.67
CA THR A 189 14.48 -14.76 3.66
C THR A 189 14.31 -16.09 4.41
N PRO A 190 14.34 -16.12 5.76
CA PRO A 190 14.02 -17.32 6.52
C PRO A 190 12.62 -17.84 6.17
N GLY A 191 12.52 -19.10 5.76
CA GLY A 191 11.27 -19.71 5.28
C GLY A 191 11.08 -19.69 3.76
N GLY A 192 12.08 -19.20 3.00
CA GLY A 192 12.09 -19.20 1.54
C GLY A 192 11.74 -17.85 0.92
N GLY A 193 12.11 -17.67 -0.36
CA GLY A 193 11.85 -16.43 -1.10
C GLY A 193 10.37 -16.24 -1.43
N PHE A 194 9.60 -17.31 -1.51
CA PHE A 194 8.15 -17.25 -1.54
C PHE A 194 7.63 -17.34 -0.11
N PRO A 195 6.92 -16.32 0.37
CA PRO A 195 6.47 -16.33 1.75
C PRO A 195 5.37 -17.37 1.94
N MET A 196 5.54 -18.30 2.88
CA MET A 196 4.45 -19.20 3.31
C MET A 196 3.25 -18.38 3.82
N PRO A 197 1.99 -18.81 3.58
CA PRO A 197 0.80 -17.97 3.72
C PRO A 197 0.69 -17.43 5.14
N ARG A 198 0.95 -16.14 5.29
CA ARG A 198 0.57 -15.33 6.44
C ARG A 198 -0.34 -14.22 5.96
N ALA A 199 -1.22 -13.77 6.85
CA ALA A 199 -2.23 -12.75 6.60
C ALA A 199 -1.67 -11.61 5.74
N VAL A 200 -2.13 -11.60 4.50
CA VAL A 200 -1.98 -10.56 3.48
C VAL A 200 -0.51 -10.20 3.15
N ARG A 201 0.12 -11.00 2.30
CA ARG A 201 1.20 -10.52 1.44
C ARG A 201 0.65 -10.20 0.05
N ILE A 202 1.02 -9.03 -0.45
CA ILE A 202 0.48 -8.48 -1.71
C ILE A 202 0.84 -9.40 -2.88
N LEU A 203 2.10 -9.87 -2.92
CA LEU A 203 2.61 -10.75 -3.98
C LEU A 203 2.15 -12.21 -3.84
N GLN A 204 0.85 -12.40 -3.66
CA GLN A 204 0.17 -13.69 -3.62
C GLN A 204 -1.26 -13.50 -4.09
N CYS A 205 -2.22 -13.44 -3.17
CA CYS A 205 -3.65 -13.42 -3.49
C CYS A 205 -4.16 -12.05 -3.90
N VAL A 206 -3.41 -10.97 -3.62
CA VAL A 206 -3.78 -9.63 -4.06
C VAL A 206 -3.39 -9.44 -5.53
N ASP A 207 -2.13 -9.70 -5.87
CA ASP A 207 -1.65 -9.63 -7.25
C ASP A 207 -2.20 -10.76 -8.13
N PHE A 208 -2.33 -11.96 -7.58
CA PHE A 208 -2.75 -13.18 -8.30
C PHE A 208 -3.95 -13.85 -7.60
N PRO A 209 -5.14 -13.23 -7.64
CA PRO A 209 -6.34 -13.76 -6.97
C PRO A 209 -6.79 -15.13 -7.52
N GLY A 210 -6.37 -15.49 -8.74
CA GLY A 210 -6.62 -16.80 -9.35
C GLY A 210 -5.66 -17.91 -8.92
N ASN A 211 -4.69 -17.64 -8.03
CA ASN A 211 -3.77 -18.67 -7.55
C ASN A 211 -4.55 -19.72 -6.73
N PRO A 212 -4.38 -21.04 -6.99
CA PRO A 212 -5.08 -22.11 -6.26
C PRO A 212 -4.98 -22.01 -4.73
N GLU A 213 -3.85 -21.57 -4.20
CA GLU A 213 -3.63 -21.41 -2.75
C GLU A 213 -4.51 -20.29 -2.14
N CYS A 214 -5.03 -19.39 -2.97
CA CYS A 214 -5.92 -18.30 -2.57
C CYS A 214 -7.40 -18.71 -2.54
N THR A 215 -7.72 -19.90 -3.06
CA THR A 215 -9.09 -20.44 -3.12
C THR A 215 -9.39 -21.45 -2.01
N THR A 216 -8.37 -21.93 -1.29
CA THR A 216 -8.53 -22.92 -0.22
C THR A 216 -8.85 -22.27 1.12
N ASN A 217 -10.07 -21.72 1.23
CA ASN A 217 -10.76 -21.53 2.49
C ASN A 217 -12.24 -21.92 2.33
N SER A 218 -12.48 -23.11 1.79
CA SER A 218 -13.74 -23.85 1.94
C SER A 218 -13.47 -25.29 1.53
N GLY A 219 -13.60 -26.22 2.47
CA GLY A 219 -13.29 -27.62 2.24
C GLY A 219 -14.13 -28.23 1.12
N SER A 220 -13.47 -28.74 0.08
CA SER A 220 -13.89 -29.92 -0.68
C SER A 220 -12.87 -30.22 -1.79
N GLY A 221 -12.35 -31.45 -1.77
CA GLY A 221 -12.07 -32.30 -2.94
C GLY A 221 -11.34 -31.70 -4.13
N PHE A 222 -10.12 -32.21 -4.36
CA PHE A 222 -9.47 -32.25 -5.66
C PHE A 222 -10.44 -32.65 -6.78
N THR A 223 -10.68 -31.75 -7.73
CA THR A 223 -10.70 -32.07 -9.18
C THR A 223 -10.25 -30.82 -9.96
N SER A 224 -9.30 -31.06 -10.87
CA SER A 224 -8.71 -30.10 -11.80
C SER A 224 -9.73 -29.47 -12.77
N VAL A 225 -9.43 -28.26 -13.27
CA VAL A 225 -9.54 -27.78 -14.68
C VAL A 225 -9.55 -26.24 -14.67
N TRP A 226 -8.44 -25.53 -14.50
CA TRP A 226 -8.36 -24.07 -14.82
C TRP A 226 -6.97 -23.57 -15.26
N MET A 227 -6.05 -24.45 -15.66
CA MET A 227 -4.79 -24.06 -16.33
C MET A 227 -5.00 -23.81 -17.83
N THR A 228 -6.04 -23.06 -18.18
CA THR A 228 -6.26 -22.57 -19.55
C THR A 228 -6.69 -21.12 -19.48
N MET A 229 -5.75 -20.20 -19.73
CA MET A 229 -5.95 -18.95 -20.50
C MET A 229 -4.78 -17.95 -20.45
N ILE A 230 -3.63 -18.23 -19.82
CA ILE A 230 -2.44 -17.40 -20.06
C ILE A 230 -1.16 -18.26 -20.06
N PRO A 231 -0.42 -18.36 -21.17
CA PRO A 231 0.96 -18.83 -21.13
C PRO A 231 1.83 -17.70 -20.58
N VAL A 232 1.72 -17.41 -19.27
CA VAL A 232 2.69 -16.53 -18.61
C VAL A 232 3.95 -17.37 -18.42
N TRP A 233 4.98 -17.07 -19.19
CA TRP A 233 6.33 -17.47 -18.82
C TRP A 233 6.68 -16.67 -17.57
N ILE A 234 6.65 -17.33 -16.40
CA ILE A 234 7.07 -16.73 -15.13
C ILE A 234 8.56 -17.00 -14.98
N THR A 235 9.36 -15.95 -15.09
CA THR A 235 10.80 -16.01 -14.81
C THR A 235 11.03 -15.55 -13.38
N ILE A 236 11.49 -16.48 -12.52
CA ILE A 236 11.85 -16.20 -11.12
C ILE A 236 13.35 -15.89 -11.05
N MET A 237 13.69 -14.65 -10.66
CA MET A 237 15.08 -14.29 -10.38
C MET A 237 15.40 -14.49 -8.89
N ASN A 238 16.19 -15.52 -8.59
CA ASN A 238 16.78 -15.73 -7.27
C ASN A 238 18.19 -15.14 -7.22
N ASN A 239 18.39 -14.11 -6.40
CA ASN A 239 19.73 -13.64 -6.08
C ASN A 239 20.25 -14.35 -4.83
N TYR A 240 21.12 -15.34 -5.03
CA TYR A 240 21.96 -15.88 -3.96
C TYR A 240 23.21 -14.99 -3.86
N GLY A 241 23.11 -13.90 -3.10
CA GLY A 241 24.27 -13.07 -2.76
C GLY A 241 25.01 -13.67 -1.58
N ASN A 242 26.10 -14.39 -1.86
CA ASN A 242 27.03 -14.87 -0.83
C ASN A 242 27.79 -13.65 -0.28
N MET A 243 27.36 -13.08 0.84
CA MET A 243 28.10 -12.05 1.56
C MET A 243 29.13 -12.71 2.47
N ASN A 244 30.27 -13.08 1.89
CA ASN A 244 31.53 -13.21 2.60
C ASN A 244 32.52 -12.28 1.87
N ASP A 245 32.74 -11.10 2.43
CA ASP A 245 34.02 -10.36 2.46
C ASP A 245 33.87 -9.20 3.45
#